data_AF-A0A6A6HH76-F1
#
_entry.id   AF-A0A6A6HH76-F1
#
_cell.length_a   1.000
_cell.length_b   1.000
_cell.length_c   1.000
_cell.angle_alpha   90.00
_cell.angle_beta   90.00
_cell.angle_gamma   90.00
#
_symmetry.space_group_name_H-M   'P 1'
#
loop_
_entity.id
_entity.type
_entity.pdbx_description
1 polymer ?
#
loop_
_entity_poly.entity_id
_entity_poly.type
_entity_poly.pdbx_seq_one_letter_code
_entity_poly.pdbx_strand_id
1 'polypeptide(L)'
;MPWVALILLICLETNPLTPSFSQLPADTLAALREFNEERDLRAKQFAALQDQAESDFSEKPFSMEAFSEDWNASQFWYRDETAKTLARALLENANHQTRIGVVSAPSVFSTVEASERPMIVLLEYDERFGVFKQEFVHYDFQQPLKLPVDLKGSFDRLICDPPFLSEDCQTKAALTVRWLCRSWSSPSQSPGDYDGQRILVCTGERMQSVVEKLYGKAGVRTTTFDVRHAKGLSNEFRCYANFENDQWKWR
;
A
#
# COMPACT_ATOMS: atom_id res chain seq x y z
N MET A 1 -23.42 -37.82 -71.26
CA MET A 1 -24.85 -37.49 -71.06
C MET A 1 -24.90 -36.15 -70.36
N PRO A 2 -25.11 -35.08 -71.15
CA PRO A 2 -24.98 -33.67 -70.78
C PRO A 2 -26.37 -33.06 -70.47
N TRP A 3 -26.52 -31.75 -70.73
CA TRP A 3 -27.70 -30.87 -70.70
C TRP A 3 -27.84 -30.03 -69.43
N VAL A 4 -27.90 -28.69 -69.46
CA VAL A 4 -27.77 -27.62 -70.48
C VAL A 4 -27.71 -26.30 -69.65
N ALA A 5 -26.72 -25.41 -69.85
CA ALA A 5 -26.81 -24.05 -70.45
C ALA A 5 -28.04 -23.20 -69.99
N LEU A 6 -28.02 -21.88 -69.75
CA LEU A 6 -27.33 -20.78 -70.43
C LEU A 6 -27.77 -19.41 -69.78
N ILE A 7 -27.08 -18.31 -70.16
CA ILE A 7 -27.48 -16.87 -70.15
C ILE A 7 -27.23 -16.13 -68.81
N LEU A 8 -26.20 -15.28 -68.62
CA LEU A 8 -25.72 -14.05 -69.30
C LEU A 8 -26.64 -12.81 -69.21
N LEU A 9 -26.15 -11.82 -68.45
CA LEU A 9 -26.32 -10.37 -68.63
C LEU A 9 -27.53 -9.64 -67.99
N ILE A 10 -27.18 -8.49 -67.39
CA ILE A 10 -27.98 -7.30 -67.02
C ILE A 10 -28.46 -7.25 -65.56
N CYS A 11 -27.69 -6.58 -64.70
CA CYS A 11 -28.06 -5.25 -64.18
C CYS A 11 -26.87 -4.63 -63.43
N LEU A 12 -26.34 -3.56 -64.02
CA LEU A 12 -25.53 -2.55 -63.33
C LEU A 12 -26.45 -1.83 -62.35
N GLU A 13 -26.25 -1.99 -61.03
CA GLU A 13 -26.76 -1.02 -60.05
C GLU A 13 -25.89 -1.05 -58.79
N THR A 14 -25.10 0.01 -58.69
CA THR A 14 -24.38 0.59 -57.55
C THR A 14 -24.72 0.08 -56.14
N ASN A 15 -23.73 -0.50 -55.43
CA ASN A 15 -23.47 -0.15 -54.02
C ASN A 15 -22.11 -0.69 -53.51
N PRO A 16 -21.07 0.14 -53.27
CA PRO A 16 -19.89 -0.29 -52.55
C PRO A 16 -20.10 -0.03 -51.05
N LEU A 17 -20.63 -1.00 -50.31
CA LEU A 17 -20.51 -1.00 -48.85
C LEU A 17 -19.20 -1.68 -48.47
N THR A 18 -18.10 -0.92 -48.54
CA THR A 18 -16.89 -1.24 -47.77
C THR A 18 -17.26 -1.18 -46.28
N PRO A 19 -16.98 -2.22 -45.47
CA PRO A 19 -17.14 -2.10 -44.03
C PRO A 19 -16.11 -1.08 -43.53
N SER A 20 -16.60 0.07 -43.07
CA SER A 20 -15.75 1.06 -42.39
C SER A 20 -15.24 0.40 -41.11
N PHE A 21 -13.96 0.06 -41.06
CA PHE A 21 -13.29 -0.13 -39.78
C PHE A 21 -13.48 1.17 -39.01
N SER A 22 -14.18 1.13 -37.88
CA SER A 22 -14.32 2.25 -36.97
C SER A 22 -12.93 2.64 -36.48
N GLN A 23 -12.31 3.61 -37.14
CA GLN A 23 -11.10 4.23 -36.64
C GLN A 23 -11.44 4.91 -35.32
N LEU A 24 -10.63 4.68 -34.30
CA LEU A 24 -10.79 5.33 -33.01
C LEU A 24 -10.79 6.85 -33.24
N PRO A 25 -11.69 7.60 -32.58
CA PRO A 25 -11.68 9.07 -32.64
C PRO A 25 -10.28 9.61 -32.32
N ALA A 26 -9.88 10.69 -32.99
CA ALA A 26 -8.56 11.29 -32.82
C ALA A 26 -8.24 11.59 -31.35
N ASP A 27 -9.25 12.05 -30.60
CA ASP A 27 -9.15 12.35 -29.16
C ASP A 27 -8.90 11.07 -28.33
N THR A 28 -9.52 9.95 -28.69
CA THR A 28 -9.29 8.65 -28.03
C THR A 28 -7.90 8.11 -28.33
N LEU A 29 -7.40 8.30 -29.56
CA LEU A 29 -6.04 7.95 -29.94
C LEU A 29 -5.00 8.82 -29.22
N ALA A 30 -5.27 10.11 -29.03
CA ALA A 30 -4.41 11.02 -28.29
C ALA A 30 -4.31 10.60 -26.82
N ALA A 31 -5.46 10.35 -26.16
CA ALA A 31 -5.50 9.87 -24.79
C ALA A 31 -4.79 8.51 -24.61
N LEU A 32 -4.91 7.59 -25.59
CA LEU A 32 -4.19 6.31 -25.58
C LEU A 32 -2.67 6.48 -25.71
N ARG A 33 -2.21 7.44 -26.54
CA ARG A 33 -0.78 7.74 -26.68
C ARG A 33 -0.22 8.33 -25.40
N GLU A 34 -0.90 9.31 -24.81
CA GLU A 34 -0.51 9.92 -23.55
C GLU A 34 -0.44 8.88 -22.43
N PHE A 35 -1.44 7.99 -22.34
CA PHE A 35 -1.43 6.87 -21.39
C PHE A 35 -0.26 5.92 -21.59
N ASN A 36 0.09 5.58 -22.85
CA ASN A 36 1.23 4.72 -23.14
C ASN A 36 2.57 5.40 -22.86
N GLU A 37 2.70 6.69 -23.16
CA GLU A 37 3.90 7.49 -22.86
C GLU A 37 4.13 7.61 -21.36
N GLU A 38 3.08 7.83 -20.57
CA GLU A 38 3.15 7.78 -19.11
C GLU A 38 3.58 6.40 -18.59
N ARG A 39 3.05 5.31 -19.17
CA ARG A 39 3.43 3.94 -18.80
C ARG A 39 4.90 3.67 -19.11
N ASP A 40 5.38 4.10 -20.27
CA ASP A 40 6.77 3.93 -20.67
C ASP A 40 7.71 4.77 -19.79
N LEU A 41 7.31 5.98 -19.41
CA LEU A 41 8.06 6.82 -18.49
C LEU A 41 8.15 6.17 -17.11
N ARG A 42 7.03 5.66 -16.58
CA ARG A 42 7.00 4.92 -15.31
C ARG A 42 7.84 3.66 -15.38
N ALA A 43 7.77 2.90 -16.47
CA ALA A 43 8.58 1.70 -16.67
C ALA A 43 10.08 2.02 -16.72
N LYS A 44 10.47 3.12 -17.39
CA LYS A 44 11.86 3.60 -17.41
C LYS A 44 12.33 4.07 -16.04
N GLN A 45 11.49 4.81 -15.30
CA GLN A 45 11.79 5.22 -13.93
C GLN A 45 11.93 4.02 -13.00
N PHE A 46 11.05 3.02 -13.12
CA PHE A 46 11.12 1.78 -12.38
C PHE A 46 12.40 1.00 -12.70
N ALA A 47 12.73 0.83 -13.98
CA ALA A 47 13.98 0.19 -14.40
C ALA A 47 15.21 0.93 -13.86
N ALA A 48 15.22 2.27 -13.91
CA ALA A 48 16.31 3.07 -13.35
C ALA A 48 16.42 2.94 -11.83
N LEU A 49 15.30 2.93 -11.10
CA LEU A 49 15.26 2.69 -9.65
C LEU A 49 15.70 1.27 -9.31
N GLN A 50 15.34 0.28 -10.13
CA GLN A 50 15.76 -1.11 -9.96
C GLN A 50 17.25 -1.29 -10.21
N ASP A 51 17.78 -0.72 -11.31
CA ASP A 51 19.21 -0.72 -11.63
C ASP A 51 20.01 -0.01 -10.52
N GLN A 52 19.50 1.13 -10.04
CA GLN A 52 20.08 1.85 -8.92
C GLN A 52 20.03 1.02 -7.63
N ALA A 53 18.90 0.37 -7.32
CA ALA A 53 18.74 -0.49 -6.15
C ALA A 53 19.67 -1.71 -6.18
N GLU A 54 19.85 -2.32 -7.36
CA GLU A 54 20.76 -3.44 -7.55
C GLU A 54 22.22 -3.01 -7.45
N SER A 55 22.55 -1.77 -7.81
CA SER A 55 23.89 -1.20 -7.58
C SER A 55 24.14 -0.70 -6.15
N ASP A 56 23.10 -0.17 -5.48
CA ASP A 56 23.15 0.42 -4.13
C ASP A 56 22.82 -0.59 -3.02
N PHE A 57 22.55 -1.86 -3.35
CA PHE A 57 22.36 -2.95 -2.37
C PHE A 57 23.60 -3.15 -1.47
N SER A 58 24.72 -2.51 -1.80
CA SER A 58 25.81 -2.24 -0.87
C SER A 58 25.58 -0.90 -0.12
N GLU A 59 25.00 -1.00 1.08
CA GLU A 59 25.24 -0.10 2.22
C GLU A 59 24.59 1.30 2.29
N LYS A 60 23.58 1.65 1.48
CA LYS A 60 22.80 2.88 1.74
C LYS A 60 21.31 2.64 2.03
N PRO A 61 20.74 3.28 3.06
CA PRO A 61 19.29 3.30 3.25
C PRO A 61 18.64 4.03 2.06
N PHE A 62 17.65 3.40 1.44
CA PHE A 62 16.86 4.02 0.38
C PHE A 62 16.14 5.26 0.93
N SER A 63 16.42 6.44 0.36
CA SER A 63 15.77 7.69 0.76
C SER A 63 14.34 7.75 0.22
N MET A 64 13.39 8.22 1.03
CA MET A 64 12.02 8.51 0.59
C MET A 64 11.98 9.58 -0.52
N GLU A 65 13.05 10.35 -0.72
CA GLU A 65 13.20 11.31 -1.82
C GLU A 65 13.25 10.62 -3.19
N ALA A 66 13.66 9.35 -3.26
CA ALA A 66 13.64 8.55 -4.49
C ALA A 66 12.20 8.15 -4.90
N PHE A 67 11.24 8.20 -3.96
CA PHE A 67 9.83 7.86 -4.18
C PHE A 67 8.96 9.11 -4.02
N SER A 68 8.73 9.83 -5.11
CA SER A 68 7.86 11.02 -5.09
C SER A 68 6.43 10.67 -4.66
N GLU A 69 5.84 11.45 -3.75
CA GLU A 69 4.42 11.32 -3.36
C GLU A 69 3.48 11.38 -4.56
N ASP A 70 2.52 10.46 -4.62
CA ASP A 70 1.38 10.52 -5.55
C ASP A 70 0.10 10.90 -4.81
N TRP A 71 -0.40 12.10 -5.10
CA TRP A 71 -1.63 12.63 -4.52
C TRP A 71 -2.87 11.84 -4.96
N ASN A 72 -2.88 11.26 -6.16
CA ASN A 72 -3.99 10.44 -6.64
C ASN A 72 -4.08 9.11 -5.88
N ALA A 73 -2.94 8.58 -5.46
CA ALA A 73 -2.84 7.42 -4.57
C ALA A 73 -3.01 7.79 -3.08
N SER A 74 -3.18 9.08 -2.77
CA SER A 74 -3.21 9.63 -1.40
C SER A 74 -1.97 9.23 -0.57
N GLN A 75 -0.81 9.27 -1.22
CA GLN A 75 0.47 9.03 -0.57
C GLN A 75 1.03 10.31 0.03
N PHE A 76 1.21 10.31 1.35
CA PHE A 76 1.80 11.42 2.08
C PHE A 76 2.86 10.90 3.04
N TRP A 77 4.07 11.45 2.95
CA TRP A 77 5.18 10.94 3.75
C TRP A 77 5.21 11.58 5.13
N TYR A 78 5.46 10.75 6.15
CA TYR A 78 5.70 11.25 7.50
C TYR A 78 6.96 12.12 7.55
N ARG A 79 6.99 13.03 8.53
CA ARG A 79 8.27 13.62 8.94
C ARG A 79 9.18 12.52 9.47
N ASP A 80 10.48 12.72 9.28
CA ASP A 80 11.54 11.87 9.81
C ASP A 80 11.33 11.48 11.28
N GLU A 81 11.03 12.45 12.15
CA GLU A 81 10.85 12.18 13.57
C GLU A 81 9.64 11.30 13.83
N THR A 82 8.54 11.51 13.10
CA THR A 82 7.32 10.69 13.19
C THR A 82 7.61 9.25 12.73
N ALA A 83 8.21 9.08 11.54
CA ALA A 83 8.57 7.78 11.01
C ALA A 83 9.52 7.00 11.94
N LYS A 84 10.61 7.65 12.38
CA LYS A 84 11.59 7.06 13.31
C LYS A 84 10.96 6.68 14.65
N THR A 85 10.03 7.47 15.16
CA THR A 85 9.36 7.16 16.43
C THR A 85 8.45 5.94 16.31
N LEU A 86 7.67 5.85 15.23
CA LEU A 86 6.82 4.69 14.95
C LEU A 86 7.66 3.43 14.70
N ALA A 87 8.75 3.53 13.92
CA ALA A 87 9.68 2.44 13.67
C ALA A 87 10.33 1.93 14.96
N ARG A 88 10.81 2.83 15.84
CA ARG A 88 11.37 2.43 17.15
C ARG A 88 10.36 1.68 18.01
N ALA A 89 9.09 2.10 18.02
CA ALA A 89 8.06 1.41 18.78
C ALA A 89 7.74 0.00 18.22
N LEU A 90 7.85 -0.18 16.90
CA LEU A 90 7.77 -1.49 16.26
C LEU A 90 9.01 -2.36 16.52
N LEU A 91 10.18 -1.75 16.74
CA LEU A 91 11.44 -2.46 17.00
C LEU A 91 11.74 -2.73 18.48
N GLU A 92 11.03 -2.07 19.40
CA GLU A 92 11.28 -2.20 20.84
C GLU A 92 11.12 -3.65 21.32
N ASN A 93 12.20 -4.27 21.80
CA ASN A 93 12.26 -5.71 22.14
C ASN A 93 11.97 -6.66 20.96
N ALA A 94 12.07 -6.19 19.71
CA ALA A 94 12.03 -7.07 18.55
C ALA A 94 13.36 -7.82 18.41
N ASN A 95 13.28 -9.03 17.87
CA ASN A 95 14.43 -9.89 17.58
C ASN A 95 14.26 -10.51 16.18
N HIS A 96 15.22 -11.33 15.75
CA HIS A 96 15.22 -12.00 14.46
C HIS A 96 13.99 -12.91 14.18
N GLN A 97 13.23 -13.32 15.21
CA GLN A 97 12.00 -14.11 15.05
C GLN A 97 10.74 -13.27 14.93
N THR A 98 10.83 -11.97 15.25
CA THR A 98 9.71 -11.04 15.19
C THR A 98 9.36 -10.74 13.74
N ARG A 99 8.06 -10.80 13.41
CA ARG A 99 7.53 -10.42 12.10
C ARG A 99 6.77 -9.09 12.17
N ILE A 100 7.21 -8.10 11.41
CA ILE A 100 6.65 -6.73 11.36
C ILE A 100 5.99 -6.48 10.00
N GLY A 101 4.70 -6.13 10.01
CA GLY A 101 3.93 -5.77 8.83
C GLY A 101 3.76 -4.26 8.74
N VAL A 102 4.14 -3.66 7.62
CA VAL A 102 3.97 -2.22 7.37
C VAL A 102 2.96 -2.07 6.23
N VAL A 103 1.73 -1.68 6.54
CA VAL A 103 0.63 -1.59 5.57
C VAL A 103 0.43 -0.13 5.17
N SER A 104 0.71 0.21 3.91
CA SER A 104 0.53 1.56 3.33
C SER A 104 1.27 2.68 4.08
N ALA A 105 2.35 2.34 4.82
CA ALA A 105 3.16 3.31 5.58
C ALA A 105 4.66 3.25 5.20
N PRO A 106 5.03 3.47 3.92
CA PRO A 106 6.40 3.26 3.43
C PRO A 106 7.45 4.13 4.13
N SER A 107 7.10 5.33 4.60
CA SER A 107 8.02 6.18 5.38
C SER A 107 8.50 5.50 6.66
N VAL A 108 7.67 4.65 7.28
CA VAL A 108 8.09 3.89 8.47
C VAL A 108 9.04 2.77 8.04
N PHE A 109 8.69 2.02 6.99
CA PHE A 109 9.51 0.94 6.44
C PHE A 109 10.94 1.39 6.12
N SER A 110 11.11 2.54 5.46
CA SER A 110 12.42 3.07 5.08
C SER A 110 13.30 3.47 6.27
N THR A 111 12.72 3.62 7.47
CA THR A 111 13.43 4.04 8.70
C THR A 111 13.73 2.89 9.66
N VAL A 112 13.33 1.66 9.32
CA VAL A 112 13.55 0.50 10.17
C VAL A 112 14.99 0.01 10.04
N GLU A 113 15.85 0.49 10.94
CA GLU A 113 17.23 0.02 11.09
C GLU A 113 17.39 -0.71 12.43
N ALA A 114 17.87 -1.96 12.40
CA ALA A 114 18.08 -2.76 13.61
C ALA A 114 19.32 -3.66 13.46
N SER A 115 20.08 -3.81 14.55
CA SER A 115 21.29 -4.64 14.62
C SER A 115 20.97 -6.13 14.47
N GLU A 116 19.88 -6.60 15.09
CA GLU A 116 19.25 -7.89 14.83
C GLU A 116 17.94 -7.65 14.08
N ARG A 117 18.02 -7.58 12.74
CA ARG A 117 16.89 -7.16 11.91
C ARG A 117 15.75 -8.19 11.98
N PRO A 118 14.54 -7.80 12.46
CA PRO A 118 13.36 -8.65 12.38
C PRO A 118 12.94 -8.82 10.91
N MET A 119 12.08 -9.79 10.64
CA MET A 119 11.46 -9.91 9.32
C MET A 119 10.45 -8.79 9.13
N ILE A 120 10.66 -7.93 8.15
CA ILE A 120 9.78 -6.79 7.86
C ILE A 120 9.20 -6.96 6.45
N VAL A 121 7.90 -6.72 6.31
CA VAL A 121 7.22 -6.76 5.01
C VAL A 121 6.42 -5.47 4.83
N LEU A 122 6.71 -4.75 3.76
CA LEU A 122 5.94 -3.62 3.27
C LEU A 122 4.83 -4.12 2.35
N LEU A 123 3.58 -3.80 2.70
CA LEU A 123 2.42 -3.97 1.86
C LEU A 123 2.08 -2.60 1.27
N GLU A 124 2.37 -2.37 -0.01
CA GLU A 124 2.09 -1.10 -0.68
C GLU A 124 1.52 -1.26 -2.10
N TYR A 125 0.68 -0.31 -2.51
CA TYR A 125 0.13 -0.22 -3.85
C TYR A 125 1.20 0.22 -4.87
N ASP A 126 2.09 1.12 -4.49
CA ASP A 126 3.11 1.64 -5.40
C ASP A 126 4.18 0.59 -5.71
N GLU A 127 4.15 0.12 -6.95
CA GLU A 127 5.06 -0.91 -7.45
C GLU A 127 6.52 -0.47 -7.46
N ARG A 128 6.84 0.83 -7.33
CA ARG A 128 8.23 1.30 -7.21
C ARG A 128 8.93 0.72 -5.99
N PHE A 129 8.21 0.41 -4.92
CA PHE A 129 8.75 -0.31 -3.76
C PHE A 129 9.09 -1.78 -4.06
N GLY A 130 8.78 -2.30 -5.25
CA GLY A 130 9.18 -3.63 -5.71
C GLY A 130 10.68 -3.89 -5.72
N VAL A 131 11.50 -2.85 -5.66
CA VAL A 131 12.96 -2.95 -5.48
C VAL A 131 13.36 -3.69 -4.19
N PHE A 132 12.50 -3.72 -3.17
CA PHE A 132 12.73 -4.41 -1.89
C PHE A 132 12.44 -5.92 -1.95
N LYS A 133 12.02 -6.45 -3.11
CA LYS A 133 11.92 -7.88 -3.40
C LYS A 133 11.16 -8.65 -2.31
N GLN A 134 11.85 -9.47 -1.50
CA GLN A 134 11.22 -10.33 -0.49
C GLN A 134 10.56 -9.55 0.66
N GLU A 135 10.96 -8.29 0.88
CA GLU A 135 10.39 -7.42 1.90
C GLU A 135 9.23 -6.57 1.35
N PHE A 136 8.80 -6.78 0.10
CA PHE A 136 7.69 -6.06 -0.52
C PHE A 136 6.59 -7.00 -1.02
N VAL A 137 5.35 -6.59 -0.80
CA VAL A 137 4.16 -7.23 -1.35
C VAL A 137 3.27 -6.13 -1.94
N HIS A 138 2.96 -6.25 -3.22
CA HIS A 138 1.98 -5.36 -3.84
C HIS A 138 0.61 -5.53 -3.16
N TYR A 139 0.04 -4.43 -2.69
CA TYR A 139 -1.19 -4.43 -1.91
C TYR A 139 -2.16 -3.39 -2.44
N ASP A 140 -3.36 -3.86 -2.82
CA ASP A 140 -4.49 -3.02 -3.18
C ASP A 140 -5.58 -3.17 -2.12
N PHE A 141 -5.89 -2.10 -1.41
CA PHE A 141 -6.93 -2.11 -0.38
C PHE A 141 -8.32 -2.48 -0.93
N GLN A 142 -8.57 -2.31 -2.23
CA GLN A 142 -9.81 -2.75 -2.88
C GLN A 142 -9.92 -4.28 -2.92
N GLN A 143 -8.79 -4.98 -2.88
CA GLN A 143 -8.68 -6.44 -2.83
C GLN A 143 -7.90 -6.86 -1.56
N PRO A 144 -8.41 -6.53 -0.36
CA PRO A 144 -7.63 -6.51 0.89
C PRO A 144 -7.04 -7.88 1.29
N LEU A 145 -7.65 -8.98 0.82
CA LEU A 145 -7.23 -10.34 1.13
C LEU A 145 -6.56 -11.06 -0.06
N LYS A 146 -6.27 -10.36 -1.16
CA LYS A 146 -5.47 -10.89 -2.27
C LYS A 146 -3.99 -10.79 -1.91
N LEU A 147 -3.60 -11.58 -0.92
CA LEU A 147 -2.28 -11.60 -0.32
C LEU A 147 -1.69 -13.01 -0.35
N PRO A 148 -0.35 -13.16 -0.36
CA PRO A 148 0.30 -14.45 -0.22
C PRO A 148 -0.18 -15.18 1.05
N VAL A 149 -0.59 -16.43 0.91
CA VAL A 149 -1.28 -17.19 1.98
C VAL A 149 -0.41 -17.40 3.23
N ASP A 150 0.92 -17.42 3.06
CA ASP A 150 1.92 -17.57 4.11
C ASP A 150 2.00 -16.36 5.06
N LEU A 151 1.41 -15.23 4.67
CA LEU A 151 1.31 -14.03 5.51
C LEU A 151 0.18 -14.11 6.54
N LYS A 152 -0.79 -15.01 6.33
CA LYS A 152 -1.96 -15.12 7.20
C LYS A 152 -1.58 -15.44 8.64
N GLY A 153 -2.04 -14.61 9.57
CA GLY A 153 -1.87 -14.83 11.00
C GLY A 153 -0.42 -14.98 11.44
N SER A 154 0.50 -14.28 10.77
CA SER A 154 1.93 -14.53 10.90
C SER A 154 2.71 -13.38 11.53
N PHE A 155 2.13 -12.18 11.60
CA PHE A 155 2.77 -10.97 12.08
C PHE A 155 2.54 -10.72 13.57
N ASP A 156 3.61 -10.36 14.27
CA ASP A 156 3.61 -10.00 15.69
C ASP A 156 3.28 -8.53 15.90
N ARG A 157 3.70 -7.70 14.95
CA ARG A 157 3.63 -6.23 15.05
C ARG A 157 3.18 -5.67 13.72
N LEU A 158 2.18 -4.79 13.74
CA LEU A 158 1.72 -4.13 12.52
C LEU A 158 1.61 -2.63 12.72
N ILE A 159 1.89 -1.90 11.65
CA ILE A 159 1.45 -0.53 11.46
C ILE A 159 0.60 -0.44 10.19
N CYS A 160 -0.44 0.37 10.23
CA CYS A 160 -1.29 0.63 9.08
C CYS A 160 -1.57 2.13 8.95
N ASP A 161 -1.38 2.67 7.74
CA ASP A 161 -1.83 4.02 7.36
C ASP A 161 -2.68 3.96 6.09
N PRO A 162 -4.01 3.77 6.21
CA PRO A 162 -4.85 3.61 5.04
C PRO A 162 -4.89 4.89 4.20
N PRO A 163 -4.80 4.81 2.86
CA PRO A 163 -4.63 5.98 1.99
C PRO A 163 -5.80 6.96 2.03
N PHE A 164 -7.00 6.51 2.40
CA PHE A 164 -8.21 7.34 2.34
C PHE A 164 -8.92 7.46 3.70
N LEU A 165 -9.41 8.67 3.99
CA LEU A 165 -10.23 8.99 5.15
C LEU A 165 -11.71 8.63 4.92
N SER A 166 -11.97 7.37 4.58
CA SER A 166 -13.32 6.84 4.34
C SER A 166 -13.56 5.55 5.12
N GLU A 167 -14.80 5.33 5.58
CA GLU A 167 -15.14 4.12 6.36
C GLU A 167 -14.86 2.83 5.55
N ASP A 168 -15.09 2.83 4.23
CA ASP A 168 -14.79 1.68 3.36
C ASP A 168 -13.29 1.35 3.34
N CYS A 169 -12.42 2.35 3.15
CA CYS A 169 -10.98 2.15 3.14
C CYS A 169 -10.48 1.67 4.50
N GLN A 170 -10.92 2.32 5.59
CA GLN A 170 -10.57 1.93 6.96
C GLN A 170 -11.03 0.50 7.30
N THR A 171 -12.23 0.12 6.86
CA THR A 171 -12.78 -1.23 7.08
C THR A 171 -11.97 -2.30 6.35
N LYS A 172 -11.61 -2.04 5.09
CA LYS A 172 -10.79 -2.96 4.27
C LYS A 172 -9.37 -3.07 4.82
N ALA A 173 -8.76 -1.97 5.23
CA ALA A 173 -7.47 -1.98 5.90
C ALA A 173 -7.51 -2.76 7.22
N ALA A 174 -8.53 -2.55 8.05
CA ALA A 174 -8.71 -3.32 9.29
C ALA A 174 -8.90 -4.82 9.04
N LEU A 175 -9.60 -5.19 7.95
CA LEU A 175 -9.73 -6.58 7.51
C LEU A 175 -8.36 -7.18 7.18
N THR A 176 -7.51 -6.45 6.44
CA THR A 176 -6.12 -6.83 6.13
C THR A 176 -5.31 -7.01 7.41
N VAL A 177 -5.26 -6.00 8.28
CA VAL A 177 -4.49 -6.06 9.53
C VAL A 177 -4.92 -7.25 10.38
N ARG A 178 -6.24 -7.46 10.55
CA ARG A 178 -6.78 -8.60 11.29
C ARG A 178 -6.37 -9.94 10.70
N TRP A 179 -6.34 -10.05 9.37
CA TRP A 179 -5.96 -11.28 8.69
C TRP A 179 -4.46 -11.59 8.84
N LEU A 180 -3.63 -10.56 8.98
CA LEU A 180 -2.19 -10.67 9.19
C LEU A 180 -1.80 -10.97 10.66
N CYS A 181 -2.58 -10.48 11.63
CA CYS A 181 -2.35 -10.66 13.07
C CYS A 181 -2.38 -12.14 13.50
N ARG A 182 -1.40 -12.58 14.29
CA ARG A 182 -1.43 -13.86 15.02
C ARG A 182 -2.61 -13.96 15.98
N SER A 183 -2.94 -12.86 16.66
CA SER A 183 -4.04 -12.78 17.61
C SER A 183 -4.82 -11.48 17.45
N TRP A 184 -6.16 -11.58 17.49
CA TRP A 184 -7.06 -10.42 17.43
C TRP A 184 -7.80 -10.24 18.75
N SER A 185 -7.04 -10.00 19.81
CA SER A 185 -7.55 -9.83 21.17
C SER A 185 -6.71 -8.79 21.90
N SER A 186 -7.35 -8.04 22.80
CA SER A 186 -6.67 -7.08 23.65
C SER A 186 -5.55 -7.80 24.43
N PRO A 187 -4.34 -7.22 24.48
CA PRO A 187 -3.29 -7.72 25.35
C PRO A 187 -3.76 -7.81 26.80
N SER A 188 -3.22 -8.78 27.53
CA SER A 188 -3.27 -8.84 28.99
C SER A 188 -2.72 -7.52 29.55
N GLN A 189 -3.46 -6.88 30.47
CA GLN A 189 -3.09 -5.58 31.04
C GLN A 189 -2.02 -5.68 32.13
N SER A 190 -1.40 -6.84 32.33
CA SER A 190 -0.31 -7.00 33.27
C SER A 190 0.91 -6.21 32.79
N PRO A 191 1.46 -5.30 33.61
CA PRO A 191 2.68 -4.58 33.26
C PRO A 191 3.82 -5.57 32.97
N GLY A 192 4.36 -5.54 31.75
CA GLY A 192 5.45 -6.43 31.32
C GLY A 192 5.01 -7.62 30.46
N ASP A 193 3.72 -7.85 30.25
CA ASP A 193 3.17 -8.92 29.39
C ASP A 193 3.09 -8.51 27.90
N TYR A 194 4.09 -7.75 27.44
CA TYR A 194 4.16 -7.19 26.07
C TYR A 194 4.79 -8.14 25.05
N ASP A 195 4.73 -9.45 25.29
CA ASP A 195 5.04 -10.47 24.28
C ASP A 195 3.86 -10.69 23.31
N GLY A 196 2.80 -9.87 23.45
CA GLY A 196 1.57 -9.92 22.66
C GLY A 196 1.59 -9.10 21.36
N GLN A 197 0.55 -9.32 20.56
CA GLN A 197 0.29 -8.61 19.30
C GLN A 197 0.33 -7.08 19.48
N ARG A 198 1.22 -6.39 18.77
CA ARG A 198 1.25 -4.91 18.72
C ARG A 198 0.60 -4.40 17.43
N ILE A 199 -0.26 -3.42 17.56
CA ILE A 199 -0.95 -2.79 16.42
C ILE A 199 -0.87 -1.28 16.57
N LEU A 200 -0.37 -0.63 15.53
CA LEU A 200 -0.41 0.81 15.31
C LEU A 200 -1.32 1.09 14.11
N VAL A 201 -2.16 2.10 14.23
CA VAL A 201 -2.94 2.65 13.12
C VAL A 201 -2.69 4.15 13.12
N CYS A 202 -2.26 4.69 12.00
CA CYS A 202 -2.18 6.13 11.79
C CYS A 202 -3.24 6.50 10.75
N THR A 203 -4.05 7.51 11.03
CA THR A 203 -5.04 8.01 10.07
C THR A 203 -5.59 9.36 10.58
N GLY A 204 -6.53 9.95 9.86
CA GLY A 204 -7.18 11.20 10.24
C GLY A 204 -7.91 11.09 11.60
N GLU A 205 -7.85 12.17 12.36
CA GLU A 205 -8.63 12.43 13.58
C GLU A 205 -10.11 12.03 13.47
N ARG A 206 -10.72 12.32 12.33
CA ARG A 206 -12.15 12.10 12.06
C ARG A 206 -12.51 10.63 11.93
N MET A 207 -11.52 9.76 11.73
CA MET A 207 -11.71 8.31 11.65
C MET A 207 -11.68 7.64 13.03
N GLN A 208 -11.50 8.40 14.13
CA GLN A 208 -11.40 7.84 15.49
C GLN A 208 -12.53 6.85 15.82
N SER A 209 -13.79 7.22 15.58
CA SER A 209 -14.94 6.36 15.90
C SER A 209 -14.94 5.06 15.08
N VAL A 210 -14.49 5.13 13.82
CA VAL A 210 -14.34 3.98 12.94
C VAL A 210 -13.20 3.08 13.41
N VAL A 211 -12.06 3.64 13.76
CA VAL A 211 -10.90 2.89 14.29
C VAL A 211 -11.26 2.19 15.60
N GLU A 212 -11.86 2.90 16.56
CA GLU A 212 -12.27 2.33 17.85
C GLU A 212 -13.31 1.19 17.67
N LYS A 213 -14.23 1.33 16.71
CA LYS A 213 -15.19 0.28 16.35
C LYS A 213 -14.51 -0.94 15.74
N LEU A 214 -13.64 -0.74 14.75
CA LEU A 214 -13.03 -1.84 13.98
C LEU A 214 -11.97 -2.60 14.78
N TYR A 215 -11.13 -1.87 15.53
CA TYR A 215 -9.98 -2.41 16.24
C TYR A 215 -10.20 -2.56 17.74
N GLY A 216 -11.37 -2.16 18.29
CA GLY A 216 -11.62 -2.18 19.73
C GLY A 216 -11.44 -3.55 20.39
N LYS A 217 -11.74 -4.65 19.68
CA LYS A 217 -11.46 -6.03 20.17
C LYS A 217 -9.97 -6.33 20.33
N ALA A 218 -9.12 -5.72 19.52
CA ALA A 218 -7.66 -5.83 19.61
C ALA A 218 -7.06 -4.84 20.63
N GLY A 219 -7.89 -4.03 21.29
CA GLY A 219 -7.47 -3.08 22.32
C GLY A 219 -6.89 -1.76 21.79
N VAL A 220 -7.01 -1.49 20.49
CA VAL A 220 -6.48 -0.24 19.90
C VAL A 220 -7.30 0.96 20.37
N ARG A 221 -6.59 1.99 20.84
CA ARG A 221 -7.15 3.23 21.38
C ARG A 221 -6.37 4.43 20.87
N THR A 222 -7.02 5.59 20.89
CA THR A 222 -6.38 6.87 20.57
C THR A 222 -5.21 7.14 21.50
N THR A 223 -4.07 7.57 20.97
CA THR A 223 -2.86 7.89 21.75
C THR A 223 -2.62 9.40 21.85
N THR A 224 -1.71 9.80 22.75
CA THR A 224 -1.22 11.18 22.86
C THR A 224 -0.22 11.55 21.76
N PHE A 225 0.22 10.62 20.91
CA PHE A 225 1.23 10.88 19.88
C PHE A 225 0.69 11.78 18.75
N ASP A 226 1.50 12.77 18.35
CA ASP A 226 1.20 13.71 17.28
C ASP A 226 1.85 13.27 15.96
N VAL A 227 1.03 12.88 14.99
CA VAL A 227 1.50 12.37 13.69
C VAL A 227 1.67 13.54 12.73
N ARG A 228 2.88 13.72 12.19
CA ARG A 228 3.21 14.83 11.29
C ARG A 228 3.73 14.34 9.94
N HIS A 229 3.38 15.08 8.90
CA HIS A 229 3.79 14.83 7.52
C HIS A 229 4.84 15.83 7.05
N ALA A 230 5.72 15.42 6.15
CA ALA A 230 6.85 16.21 5.66
C ALA A 230 6.39 17.52 5.01
N LYS A 231 5.42 17.44 4.10
CA LYS A 231 4.88 18.60 3.38
C LYS A 231 3.73 19.31 4.09
N GLY A 232 3.34 18.84 5.27
CA GLY A 232 2.18 19.33 6.01
C GLY A 232 0.86 18.95 5.32
N LEU A 233 -0.15 18.59 6.11
CA LEU A 233 -1.50 18.32 5.62
C LEU A 233 -2.49 19.17 6.41
N SER A 234 -3.58 19.57 5.76
CA SER A 234 -4.64 20.34 6.42
C SER A 234 -5.48 19.48 7.39
N ASN A 235 -5.52 18.16 7.17
CA ASN A 235 -6.20 17.24 8.08
C ASN A 235 -5.32 16.97 9.30
N GLU A 236 -5.94 16.90 10.48
CA GLU A 236 -5.27 16.43 11.69
C GLU A 236 -5.13 14.90 11.61
N PHE A 237 -3.94 14.38 11.85
CA PHE A 237 -3.70 12.93 11.92
C PHE A 237 -3.44 12.51 13.37
N ARG A 238 -3.80 11.27 13.67
CA ARG A 238 -3.61 10.66 14.99
C ARG A 238 -3.02 9.27 14.85
N CYS A 239 -2.31 8.87 15.89
CA CYS A 239 -1.89 7.50 16.09
C CYS A 239 -2.81 6.82 17.10
N TYR A 240 -3.22 5.60 16.77
CA TYR A 240 -3.99 4.71 17.60
C TYR A 240 -3.17 3.45 17.85
N ALA A 241 -3.13 2.97 19.09
CA ALA A 241 -2.31 1.83 19.47
C ALA A 241 -2.99 0.95 20.52
N ASN A 242 -2.68 -0.34 20.52
CA ASN A 242 -3.09 -1.26 21.59
C ASN A 242 -2.05 -1.41 22.72
N PHE A 243 -1.07 -0.52 22.77
CA PHE A 243 -0.04 -0.45 23.79
C PHE A 243 0.41 1.00 24.02
N GLU A 244 0.99 1.25 25.19
CA GLU A 244 1.66 2.50 25.53
C GLU A 244 3.18 2.32 25.52
N ASN A 245 3.92 3.42 25.44
CA ASN A 245 5.37 3.43 25.62
C ASN A 245 5.82 4.78 26.21
N ASP A 246 7.11 5.10 26.10
CA ASP A 246 7.65 6.37 26.59
C ASP A 246 7.27 7.57 25.71
N GLN A 247 6.87 7.32 24.46
CA GLN A 247 6.51 8.36 23.49
C GLN A 247 5.02 8.70 23.51
N TRP A 248 4.17 7.79 23.99
CA TRP A 248 2.73 8.03 24.10
C TRP A 248 2.02 7.24 25.19
N LYS A 249 0.90 7.83 25.63
CA LYS A 249 -0.12 7.22 26.49
C LYS A 249 -1.46 7.19 25.76
N TRP A 250 -2.42 6.43 26.25
CA TRP A 250 -3.79 6.52 25.76
C TRP A 250 -4.44 7.83 26.19
N ARG A 251 -5.32 8.37 25.34
CA ARG A 251 -6.17 9.52 25.68
C ARG A 251 -7.44 9.08 26.41
#